data_AF-A0A0F4LM29-F1
#
_entry.id   AF-A0A0F4LM29-F1
#
_cell.length_a   1.000
_cell.length_b   1.000
_cell.length_c   1.000
_cell.angle_alpha   90.00
_cell.angle_beta   90.00
_cell.angle_gamma   90.00
#
_symmetry.space_group_name_H-M   'P 1'
#
loop_
_entity.id
_entity.type
_entity.pdbx_description
1 polymer ?
#
loop_
_entity_poly.entity_id
_entity_poly.type
_entity_poly.pdbx_seq_one_letter_code
_entity_poly.pdbx_strand_id
1 'polypeptide(L)'
;MKVNHNIKKFTSKLLVSSAIAGILGGVAINVIPEKADLVQNVQAKKKKHAKAKKKVKKAVTSHKTANVNKKVDISNYSYGNDCILKFDPSTKTLHIKEGVNSNKLGSTPIYDAVYNAKKHVSKKNMFKPSDIEHISIDSNIALSSNSEYLFARLYKLQDIAGLDKVDTGKAEDVSYMFFNDRKLTRLDLSSWDESSFDYYADRLGMFSGDTSLIEINLTGWGVKLTDHTFDGLDTTKVKIIGFDEDDEDDD
;
A
#
# COMPACT_ATOMS: atom_id res chain seq x y z
N MET A 1 33.30 19.02 -11.50
CA MET A 1 32.16 19.61 -12.26
C MET A 1 31.10 19.95 -11.24
N LYS A 2 30.82 21.23 -10.96
CA LYS A 2 29.75 21.61 -10.01
C LYS A 2 28.41 21.30 -10.67
N VAL A 3 27.69 20.31 -10.15
CA VAL A 3 26.33 20.00 -10.57
C VAL A 3 25.41 20.91 -9.76
N ASN A 4 24.69 21.82 -10.42
CA ASN A 4 23.75 22.72 -9.76
C ASN A 4 22.51 21.91 -9.33
N HIS A 5 22.32 21.77 -8.02
CA HIS A 5 21.12 21.17 -7.45
C HIS A 5 20.02 22.23 -7.34
N ASN A 6 18.77 21.86 -7.66
CA ASN A 6 17.60 22.75 -7.55
C ASN A 6 17.10 22.82 -6.09
N ILE A 7 17.90 23.38 -5.19
CA ILE A 7 17.50 23.65 -3.81
C ILE A 7 16.79 25.02 -3.81
N LYS A 8 15.49 25.05 -3.47
CA LYS A 8 14.72 26.30 -3.39
C LYS A 8 14.36 26.61 -1.94
N LYS A 9 14.95 27.66 -1.37
CA LYS A 9 14.53 28.32 -0.13
C LYS A 9 13.02 28.54 -0.11
N PHE A 10 12.32 27.92 0.84
CA PHE A 10 11.00 28.38 1.25
C PHE A 10 10.87 28.31 2.77
N THR A 11 10.66 29.48 3.37
CA THR A 11 10.27 29.61 4.77
C THR A 11 8.89 28.99 4.96
N SER A 12 8.77 28.17 6.01
CA SER A 12 7.61 27.34 6.32
C SER A 12 6.33 28.17 6.46
N LYS A 13 5.58 28.33 5.36
CA LYS A 13 4.14 28.54 5.45
C LYS A 13 3.51 27.16 5.52
N LEU A 14 2.74 26.94 6.58
CA LEU A 14 1.89 25.77 6.77
C LEU A 14 1.03 25.57 5.50
N LEU A 15 1.50 24.73 4.59
CA LEU A 15 0.74 24.25 3.45
C LEU A 15 -0.10 23.10 3.99
N VAL A 16 -1.35 23.39 4.31
CA VAL A 16 -2.38 22.35 4.35
C VAL A 16 -2.50 21.83 2.92
N SER A 17 -1.71 20.80 2.60
CA SER A 17 -1.82 20.07 1.34
C SER A 17 -3.19 19.41 1.33
N SER A 18 -4.14 20.03 0.63
CA SER A 18 -5.37 19.38 0.26
C SER A 18 -5.00 18.22 -0.67
N ALA A 19 -4.94 17.01 -0.13
CA ALA A 19 -5.13 15.80 -0.93
C ALA A 19 -6.45 15.99 -1.69
N ILE A 20 -6.37 16.18 -3.01
CA ILE A 20 -7.58 16.27 -3.82
C ILE A 20 -8.28 14.92 -3.74
N ALA A 21 -9.50 14.99 -3.24
CA ALA A 21 -10.51 13.95 -3.13
C ALA A 21 -10.52 12.97 -4.31
N GLY A 22 -10.63 11.68 -4.00
CA GLY A 22 -10.68 10.63 -5.02
C GLY A 22 -11.46 9.37 -4.68
N ILE A 23 -12.00 9.16 -3.47
CA ILE A 23 -13.11 8.20 -3.24
C ILE A 23 -14.05 8.78 -2.16
N LEU A 24 -14.97 9.64 -2.59
CA LEU A 24 -16.28 9.71 -1.94
C LEU A 24 -17.05 8.45 -2.33
N GLY A 25 -16.84 7.39 -1.54
CA GLY A 25 -17.77 6.26 -1.50
C GLY A 25 -19.02 6.73 -0.78
N GLY A 26 -19.94 7.33 -1.53
CA GLY A 26 -21.26 7.69 -1.03
C GLY A 26 -21.97 6.46 -0.48
N VAL A 27 -22.07 6.36 0.83
CA VAL A 27 -23.19 5.65 1.45
C VAL A 27 -24.36 6.61 1.34
N ALA A 28 -25.23 6.39 0.35
CA ALA A 28 -26.58 6.91 0.43
C ALA A 28 -27.25 6.19 1.62
N ILE A 29 -27.14 6.77 2.82
CA ILE A 29 -27.95 6.38 3.96
C ILE A 29 -29.35 6.88 3.62
N ASN A 30 -30.19 5.99 3.09
CA ASN A 30 -31.60 6.24 2.98
C ASN A 30 -32.16 6.18 4.41
N VAL A 31 -32.26 7.34 5.06
CA VAL A 31 -32.95 7.49 6.34
C VAL A 31 -34.43 7.28 6.07
N ILE A 32 -34.91 6.05 6.32
CA ILE A 32 -36.35 5.78 6.44
C ILE A 32 -36.75 6.28 7.83
N PRO A 33 -37.71 7.21 7.96
CA PRO A 33 -38.19 7.62 9.27
C PRO A 33 -39.04 6.49 9.87
N GLU A 34 -38.62 6.02 11.03
CA GLU A 34 -39.38 5.12 11.90
C GLU A 34 -40.63 5.86 12.41
N LYS A 35 -41.81 5.40 12.01
CA LYS A 35 -43.04 5.63 12.77
C LYS A 35 -43.44 4.32 13.44
N ALA A 36 -43.52 4.39 14.75
CA ALA A 36 -44.15 3.42 15.62
C ALA A 36 -45.59 3.13 15.17
N ASP A 37 -46.00 1.87 15.26
CA ASP A 37 -47.20 1.51 16.02
C ASP A 37 -47.23 0.03 16.38
N LEU A 38 -47.62 -0.20 17.63
CA LEU A 38 -47.87 -1.47 18.30
C LEU A 38 -49.13 -2.14 17.74
N VAL A 39 -49.10 -3.45 17.46
CA VAL A 39 -50.23 -4.34 17.76
C VAL A 39 -49.74 -5.74 18.15
N GLN A 40 -50.28 -6.23 19.26
CA GLN A 40 -50.09 -7.53 19.89
C GLN A 40 -50.81 -8.68 19.16
N ASN A 41 -50.55 -9.89 19.69
CA ASN A 41 -51.45 -11.06 19.81
C ASN A 41 -51.39 -12.11 18.68
N VAL A 42 -51.40 -13.43 18.92
CA VAL A 42 -51.27 -14.31 20.11
C VAL A 42 -51.42 -15.76 19.58
N GLN A 43 -50.81 -16.76 20.25
CA GLN A 43 -51.13 -18.22 20.22
C GLN A 43 -50.93 -19.01 18.89
N ALA A 44 -50.68 -20.33 18.83
CA ALA A 44 -50.36 -21.38 19.80
C ALA A 44 -49.94 -22.69 19.09
N LYS A 45 -49.14 -23.50 19.80
CA LYS A 45 -49.16 -24.98 19.94
C LYS A 45 -48.89 -25.96 18.75
N LYS A 46 -47.82 -26.74 19.02
CA LYS A 46 -47.69 -28.23 19.06
C LYS A 46 -47.39 -29.07 17.78
N LYS A 47 -46.24 -29.75 17.90
CA LYS A 47 -45.71 -31.00 17.29
C LYS A 47 -46.73 -32.01 16.73
N LYS A 48 -46.36 -32.69 15.63
CA LYS A 48 -46.35 -34.17 15.50
C LYS A 48 -45.54 -34.68 14.30
N HIS A 49 -44.96 -35.87 14.46
CA HIS A 49 -44.11 -36.61 13.52
C HIS A 49 -44.87 -37.19 12.31
N ALA A 50 -44.20 -37.28 11.16
CA ALA A 50 -44.41 -38.36 10.17
C ALA A 50 -43.12 -38.59 9.34
N LYS A 51 -42.66 -39.85 9.29
CA LYS A 51 -41.58 -40.34 8.41
C LYS A 51 -42.17 -40.73 7.05
N ALA A 52 -41.59 -40.28 5.93
CA ALA A 52 -41.80 -40.91 4.62
C ALA A 52 -40.62 -40.74 3.65
N LYS A 53 -39.99 -41.89 3.36
CA LYS A 53 -39.17 -42.38 2.23
C LYS A 53 -38.65 -41.41 1.13
N LYS A 54 -37.31 -41.43 1.02
CA LYS A 54 -36.38 -41.31 -0.14
C LYS A 54 -37.00 -41.04 -1.54
N LYS A 55 -36.69 -39.87 -2.12
CA LYS A 55 -36.52 -39.66 -3.58
C LYS A 55 -35.23 -38.89 -3.82
N VAL A 56 -34.24 -39.56 -4.40
CA VAL A 56 -33.03 -38.93 -4.92
C VAL A 56 -33.45 -38.07 -6.11
N LYS A 57 -33.44 -36.73 -5.95
CA LYS A 57 -33.51 -35.79 -7.06
C LYS A 57 -32.09 -35.34 -7.38
N LYS A 58 -31.63 -35.73 -8.58
CA LYS A 58 -30.45 -35.24 -9.26
C LYS A 58 -30.43 -33.70 -9.13
N ALA A 59 -29.45 -33.15 -8.42
CA ALA A 59 -29.28 -31.71 -8.34
C ALA A 59 -28.93 -31.19 -9.73
N VAL A 60 -29.85 -30.42 -10.30
CA VAL A 60 -29.65 -29.65 -11.52
C VAL A 60 -28.50 -28.67 -11.24
N THR A 61 -27.49 -28.77 -12.10
CA THR A 61 -26.31 -27.93 -12.17
C THR A 61 -26.74 -26.46 -12.29
N SER A 62 -26.72 -25.71 -11.19
CA SER A 62 -26.70 -24.25 -11.29
C SER A 62 -25.27 -23.84 -11.63
N HIS A 63 -25.07 -23.51 -12.90
CA HIS A 63 -23.89 -22.75 -13.32
C HIS A 63 -24.00 -21.38 -12.65
N LYS A 64 -23.40 -21.26 -11.48
CA LYS A 64 -23.13 -19.96 -10.87
C LYS A 64 -22.13 -19.28 -11.80
N THR A 65 -22.61 -18.32 -12.59
CA THR A 65 -21.74 -17.33 -13.25
C THR A 65 -20.87 -16.72 -12.16
N ALA A 66 -19.59 -17.08 -12.17
CA ALA A 66 -18.63 -16.60 -11.19
C ALA A 66 -18.47 -15.08 -11.36
N ASN A 67 -18.83 -14.33 -10.31
CA ASN A 67 -18.65 -12.89 -10.23
C ASN A 67 -17.20 -12.51 -10.57
N VAL A 68 -17.05 -11.63 -11.56
CA VAL A 68 -15.77 -11.23 -12.18
C VAL A 68 -14.94 -10.27 -11.30
N ASN A 69 -15.45 -9.84 -10.14
CA ASN A 69 -14.77 -8.89 -9.25
C ASN A 69 -14.36 -9.50 -7.90
N LYS A 70 -13.66 -10.64 -7.90
CA LYS A 70 -13.10 -11.18 -6.66
C LYS A 70 -11.78 -10.46 -6.37
N LYS A 71 -11.74 -9.62 -5.33
CA LYS A 71 -10.50 -9.04 -4.79
C LYS A 71 -9.45 -10.14 -4.66
N VAL A 72 -8.26 -9.91 -5.21
CA VAL A 72 -7.19 -10.92 -5.23
C VAL A 72 -6.33 -10.74 -3.99
N ASP A 73 -6.20 -11.81 -3.21
CA ASP A 73 -5.47 -11.82 -1.95
C ASP A 73 -4.07 -12.44 -2.16
N ILE A 74 -3.02 -11.69 -1.85
CA ILE A 74 -1.63 -12.12 -1.98
C ILE A 74 -0.91 -12.28 -0.63
N SER A 75 -1.64 -12.19 0.50
CA SER A 75 -1.06 -12.13 1.85
C SER A 75 -0.13 -13.30 2.17
N ASN A 76 -0.46 -14.50 1.67
CA ASN A 76 0.29 -15.73 1.91
C ASN A 76 1.52 -15.92 1.00
N TYR A 77 1.82 -14.95 0.12
CA TYR A 77 2.95 -15.01 -0.81
C TYR A 77 4.07 -14.03 -0.44
N SER A 78 4.00 -13.42 0.74
CA SER A 78 5.07 -12.64 1.34
C SER A 78 5.60 -13.32 2.59
N TYR A 79 6.92 -13.51 2.66
CA TYR A 79 7.60 -14.18 3.76
C TYR A 79 7.49 -13.37 5.06
N GLY A 80 7.08 -14.03 6.14
CA GLY A 80 6.95 -13.40 7.45
C GLY A 80 5.85 -12.33 7.53
N ASN A 81 4.98 -12.26 6.53
CA ASN A 81 3.89 -11.29 6.47
C ASN A 81 2.72 -11.68 7.39
N ASP A 82 2.31 -10.76 8.26
CA ASP A 82 1.08 -10.88 9.04
C ASP A 82 -0.06 -10.00 8.47
N CYS A 83 0.26 -9.03 7.61
CA CYS A 83 -0.71 -8.08 7.03
C CYS A 83 -1.63 -8.71 5.99
N ILE A 84 -2.78 -8.07 5.73
CA ILE A 84 -3.66 -8.43 4.62
C ILE A 84 -3.30 -7.62 3.38
N LEU A 85 -2.95 -8.30 2.29
CA LEU A 85 -2.58 -7.72 1.00
C LEU A 85 -3.64 -8.06 -0.06
N LYS A 86 -4.50 -7.09 -0.40
CA LYS A 86 -5.63 -7.31 -1.31
C LYS A 86 -5.67 -6.32 -2.45
N PHE A 87 -5.63 -6.82 -3.68
CA PHE A 87 -5.76 -6.02 -4.88
C PHE A 87 -7.23 -5.84 -5.28
N ASP A 88 -7.61 -4.59 -5.49
CA ASP A 88 -8.89 -4.20 -6.08
C ASP A 88 -8.70 -3.84 -7.56
N PRO A 89 -9.15 -4.69 -8.50
CA PRO A 89 -8.96 -4.44 -9.93
C PRO A 89 -9.81 -3.28 -10.46
N SER A 90 -10.85 -2.85 -9.74
CA SER A 90 -11.71 -1.75 -10.19
C SER A 90 -11.03 -0.39 -10.02
N THR A 91 -10.23 -0.24 -8.97
CA THR A 91 -9.46 0.97 -8.68
C THR A 91 -7.97 0.80 -9.00
N LYS A 92 -7.54 -0.42 -9.34
CA LYS A 92 -6.13 -0.78 -9.54
C LYS A 92 -5.26 -0.52 -8.30
N THR A 93 -5.86 -0.66 -7.13
CA THR A 93 -5.23 -0.38 -5.83
C THR A 93 -4.87 -1.68 -5.12
N LEU A 94 -3.62 -1.80 -4.67
CA LEU A 94 -3.26 -2.80 -3.68
C LEU A 94 -3.45 -2.20 -2.27
N HIS A 95 -4.33 -2.81 -1.50
CA HIS A 95 -4.56 -2.43 -0.11
C HIS A 95 -3.67 -3.25 0.83
N ILE A 96 -2.96 -2.57 1.72
CA ILE A 96 -2.20 -3.14 2.83
C ILE A 96 -2.96 -2.79 4.11
N LYS A 97 -3.49 -3.82 4.77
CA LYS A 97 -4.38 -3.72 5.93
C LYS A 97 -3.81 -4.47 7.11
N GLU A 98 -4.34 -4.14 8.29
CA GLU A 98 -4.09 -4.89 9.51
C GLU A 98 -4.26 -6.40 9.33
N GLY A 99 -3.38 -7.13 10.00
CA GLY A 99 -3.33 -8.57 10.01
C GLY A 99 -4.16 -9.19 11.11
N VAL A 100 -4.18 -10.52 11.15
CA VAL A 100 -4.84 -11.25 12.26
C VAL A 100 -3.95 -11.33 13.50
N ASN A 101 -2.65 -11.54 13.31
CA ASN A 101 -1.70 -11.76 14.41
C ASN A 101 -0.98 -10.47 14.81
N SER A 102 -0.53 -9.72 13.81
CA SER A 102 0.19 -8.45 13.96
C SER A 102 0.01 -7.62 12.69
N ASN A 103 0.51 -6.39 12.70
CA ASN A 103 0.57 -5.54 11.51
C ASN A 103 1.98 -5.49 10.92
N LYS A 104 2.75 -6.57 11.09
CA LYS A 104 4.08 -6.67 10.48
C LYS A 104 3.96 -7.03 9.00
N LEU A 105 4.42 -6.15 8.13
CA LEU A 105 4.54 -6.42 6.72
C LEU A 105 5.75 -7.34 6.48
N GLY A 106 5.58 -8.33 5.61
CA GLY A 106 6.64 -9.28 5.30
C GLY A 106 7.73 -8.68 4.40
N SER A 107 8.87 -9.37 4.36
CA SER A 107 10.08 -8.89 3.66
C SER A 107 10.13 -9.23 2.16
N THR A 108 9.07 -9.82 1.60
CA THR A 108 9.03 -10.12 0.17
C THR A 108 8.54 -8.89 -0.61
N PRO A 109 9.29 -8.42 -1.63
CA PRO A 109 8.83 -7.37 -2.52
C PRO A 109 7.43 -7.64 -3.05
N ILE A 110 6.58 -6.62 -3.10
CA ILE A 110 5.20 -6.76 -3.60
C ILE A 110 5.20 -7.33 -5.03
N TYR A 111 6.16 -6.91 -5.86
CA TYR A 111 6.37 -7.48 -7.20
C TYR A 111 6.50 -9.01 -7.16
N ASP A 112 7.33 -9.53 -6.24
CA ASP A 112 7.60 -10.97 -6.09
C ASP A 112 6.43 -11.70 -5.46
N ALA A 113 5.75 -11.12 -4.48
CA ALA A 113 4.54 -11.70 -3.89
C ALA A 113 3.45 -11.90 -4.96
N VAL A 114 3.23 -10.92 -5.83
CA VAL A 114 2.32 -11.05 -6.98
C VAL A 114 2.80 -12.12 -7.94
N TYR A 115 4.10 -12.15 -8.27
CA TYR A 115 4.68 -13.16 -9.16
C TYR A 115 4.54 -14.59 -8.62
N ASN A 116 4.78 -14.78 -7.32
CA ASN A 116 4.64 -16.05 -6.62
C ASN A 116 3.19 -16.51 -6.58
N ALA A 117 2.25 -15.60 -6.33
CA ALA A 117 0.81 -15.89 -6.37
C ALA A 117 0.38 -16.45 -7.74
N LYS A 118 0.99 -16.01 -8.85
CA LYS A 118 0.66 -16.52 -10.20
C LYS A 118 0.88 -18.03 -10.37
N LYS A 119 1.78 -18.62 -9.58
CA LYS A 119 2.07 -20.06 -9.63
C LYS A 119 0.94 -20.90 -9.01
N HIS A 120 0.10 -20.29 -8.17
CA HIS A 120 -0.87 -20.98 -7.33
C HIS A 120 -2.33 -20.53 -7.57
N VAL A 121 -2.55 -19.51 -8.40
CA VAL A 121 -3.87 -19.01 -8.79
C VAL A 121 -4.08 -19.19 -10.28
N SER A 122 -5.31 -19.45 -10.70
CA SER A 122 -5.63 -19.62 -12.13
C SER A 122 -5.31 -18.35 -12.93
N LYS A 123 -4.74 -18.53 -14.13
CA LYS A 123 -4.34 -17.43 -15.03
C LYS A 123 -5.47 -16.42 -15.31
N LYS A 124 -6.73 -16.86 -15.29
CA LYS A 124 -7.91 -16.01 -15.55
C LYS A 124 -8.19 -15.00 -14.42
N ASN A 125 -7.78 -15.31 -13.19
CA ASN A 125 -8.10 -14.52 -11.99
C ASN A 125 -6.86 -13.80 -11.42
N MET A 126 -5.74 -13.83 -12.14
CA MET A 126 -4.46 -13.33 -11.65
C MET A 126 -4.12 -11.98 -12.31
N PHE A 127 -3.70 -11.02 -11.49
CA PHE A 127 -3.21 -9.72 -11.95
C PHE A 127 -1.67 -9.73 -12.05
N LYS A 128 -1.11 -8.75 -12.73
CA LYS A 128 0.33 -8.53 -12.90
C LYS A 128 0.78 -7.39 -11.98
N PRO A 129 2.08 -7.32 -11.61
CA PRO A 129 2.61 -6.14 -10.93
C PRO A 129 2.30 -4.84 -11.69
N SER A 130 2.33 -4.88 -13.03
CA SER A 130 1.97 -3.75 -13.90
C SER A 130 0.50 -3.35 -13.91
N ASP A 131 -0.37 -4.07 -13.18
CA ASP A 131 -1.77 -3.72 -13.00
C ASP A 131 -1.99 -2.90 -11.72
N ILE A 132 -0.99 -2.82 -10.83
CA ILE A 132 -1.00 -1.95 -9.66
C ILE A 132 -0.66 -0.53 -10.12
N GLU A 133 -1.61 0.38 -9.98
CA GLU A 133 -1.40 1.82 -10.22
C GLU A 133 -1.37 2.61 -8.89
N HIS A 134 -1.92 2.05 -7.82
CA HIS A 134 -1.96 2.69 -6.49
C HIS A 134 -1.67 1.69 -5.38
N ILE A 135 -1.02 2.14 -4.31
CA ILE A 135 -0.96 1.41 -3.03
C ILE A 135 -1.67 2.23 -1.97
N SER A 136 -2.45 1.56 -1.12
CA SER A 136 -3.12 2.18 0.03
C SER A 136 -2.74 1.45 1.32
N ILE A 137 -2.10 2.17 2.23
CA ILE A 137 -1.77 1.72 3.58
C ILE A 137 -2.92 2.15 4.50
N ASP A 138 -3.78 1.18 4.81
CA ASP A 138 -5.08 1.42 5.41
C ASP A 138 -5.05 1.41 6.94
N SER A 139 -3.96 0.92 7.55
CA SER A 139 -3.78 0.73 8.99
C SER A 139 -2.35 1.09 9.40
N ASN A 140 -2.05 1.11 10.71
CA ASN A 140 -0.66 1.25 11.17
C ASN A 140 0.10 -0.05 10.87
N ILE A 141 1.11 0.02 10.00
CA ILE A 141 1.87 -1.13 9.51
C ILE A 141 3.33 -1.00 9.94
N ALA A 142 3.85 -2.04 10.59
CA ALA A 142 5.27 -2.13 10.93
C ALA A 142 6.04 -2.81 9.80
N LEU A 143 7.15 -2.21 9.37
CA LEU A 143 8.05 -2.85 8.41
C LEU A 143 8.87 -3.98 9.06
N SER A 144 9.28 -4.96 8.25
CA SER A 144 10.25 -5.97 8.67
C SER A 144 11.67 -5.41 8.66
N SER A 145 12.58 -6.04 9.41
CA SER A 145 14.00 -5.63 9.48
C SER A 145 14.65 -5.54 8.11
N ASN A 146 14.38 -6.51 7.24
CA ASN A 146 14.65 -6.37 5.82
C ASN A 146 13.36 -5.95 5.10
N SER A 147 13.37 -4.77 4.51
CA SER A 147 12.33 -4.25 3.62
C SER A 147 12.94 -3.78 2.28
N GLU A 148 14.04 -4.41 1.87
CA GLU A 148 14.72 -4.18 0.61
C GLU A 148 13.74 -4.41 -0.55
N TYR A 149 13.72 -3.51 -1.54
CA TYR A 149 12.84 -3.59 -2.72
C TYR A 149 11.33 -3.69 -2.42
N LEU A 150 10.86 -3.42 -1.19
CA LEU A 150 9.49 -3.79 -0.78
C LEU A 150 8.40 -3.26 -1.72
N PHE A 151 8.54 -2.03 -2.21
CA PHE A 151 7.62 -1.39 -3.13
C PHE A 151 8.14 -1.29 -4.57
N ALA A 152 9.29 -1.86 -4.87
CA ALA A 152 10.01 -1.66 -6.12
C ALA A 152 9.40 -2.36 -7.34
N ARG A 153 9.80 -1.86 -8.52
CA ARG A 153 9.52 -2.41 -9.87
C ARG A 153 8.04 -2.46 -10.22
N LEU A 154 7.22 -1.66 -9.55
CA LEU A 154 5.83 -1.45 -9.87
C LEU A 154 5.75 -0.34 -10.94
N TYR A 155 6.14 -0.68 -12.18
CA TYR A 155 6.35 0.29 -13.28
C TYR A 155 5.16 1.21 -13.63
N LYS A 156 3.96 0.92 -13.12
CA LYS A 156 2.76 1.74 -13.30
C LYS A 156 2.24 2.37 -12.02
N LEU A 157 2.88 2.14 -10.87
CA LEU A 157 2.55 2.76 -9.59
C LEU A 157 2.67 4.27 -9.72
N GLN A 158 1.63 5.00 -9.33
CA GLN A 158 1.53 6.45 -9.44
C GLN A 158 1.68 7.14 -8.09
N ASP A 159 1.18 6.48 -7.04
CA ASP A 159 1.19 6.97 -5.67
C ASP A 159 1.06 5.83 -4.65
N ILE A 160 1.50 6.15 -3.43
CA ILE A 160 1.34 5.33 -2.23
C ILE A 160 0.69 6.22 -1.17
N ALA A 161 -0.56 5.93 -0.81
CA ALA A 161 -1.28 6.63 0.24
C ALA A 161 -1.05 5.95 1.60
N GLY A 162 -0.97 6.75 2.67
CA GLY A 162 -0.86 6.25 4.04
C GLY A 162 0.58 5.96 4.51
N LEU A 163 1.60 6.55 3.89
CA LEU A 163 2.99 6.44 4.33
C LEU A 163 3.22 6.98 5.76
N ASP A 164 2.34 7.89 6.22
CA ASP A 164 2.27 8.42 7.59
C ASP A 164 1.89 7.36 8.65
N LYS A 165 1.38 6.21 8.21
CA LYS A 165 0.99 5.07 9.08
C LYS A 165 2.03 3.96 9.11
N VAL A 166 3.19 4.17 8.50
CA VAL A 166 4.26 3.18 8.47
C VAL A 166 5.16 3.38 9.68
N ASP A 167 5.33 2.32 10.47
CA ASP A 167 6.30 2.24 11.56
C ASP A 167 7.58 1.59 11.03
N THR A 168 8.64 2.38 10.97
CA THR A 168 9.99 1.98 10.52
C THR A 168 10.92 1.62 11.66
N GLY A 169 10.51 1.69 12.93
CA GLY A 169 11.40 1.56 14.10
C GLY A 169 12.04 0.18 14.30
N LYS A 170 11.78 -0.78 13.40
CA LYS A 170 12.44 -2.09 13.34
C LYS A 170 13.02 -2.41 11.97
N ALA A 171 12.82 -1.55 10.98
CA ALA A 171 13.42 -1.72 9.67
C ALA A 171 14.89 -1.34 9.78
N GLU A 172 15.76 -2.26 9.40
CA GLU A 172 17.20 -2.07 9.36
C GLU A 172 17.57 -1.72 7.92
N ASP A 173 17.15 -2.55 6.94
CA ASP A 173 17.42 -2.37 5.51
C ASP A 173 16.17 -1.94 4.73
N VAL A 174 16.23 -0.74 4.13
CA VAL A 174 15.23 -0.16 3.23
C VAL A 174 15.82 0.17 1.85
N SER A 175 16.93 -0.50 1.48
CA SER A 175 17.63 -0.27 0.22
C SER A 175 16.71 -0.57 -0.97
N TYR A 176 16.83 0.25 -2.01
CA TYR A 176 16.08 0.11 -3.25
C TYR A 176 14.56 0.00 -3.07
N MET A 177 13.99 0.45 -1.95
CA MET A 177 12.60 0.18 -1.59
C MET A 177 11.59 0.64 -2.65
N PHE A 178 11.84 1.76 -3.32
CA PHE A 178 11.00 2.31 -4.39
C PHE A 178 11.61 2.11 -5.78
N PHE A 179 12.68 1.31 -5.90
CA PHE A 179 13.47 1.17 -7.13
C PHE A 179 12.61 0.92 -8.37
N ASN A 180 12.80 1.78 -9.38
CA ASN A 180 12.27 1.65 -10.73
C ASN A 180 10.74 1.73 -10.79
N ASP A 181 10.10 2.48 -9.90
CA ASP A 181 8.69 2.86 -9.94
C ASP A 181 8.47 4.05 -10.87
N ARG A 182 8.69 3.82 -12.17
CA ARG A 182 8.78 4.83 -13.25
C ARG A 182 7.60 5.78 -13.41
N LYS A 183 6.47 5.55 -12.72
CA LYS A 183 5.28 6.41 -12.76
C LYS A 183 4.97 7.07 -11.43
N LEU A 184 5.73 6.75 -10.37
CA LEU A 184 5.58 7.32 -9.05
C LEU A 184 6.02 8.78 -9.13
N THR A 185 5.19 9.68 -8.60
CA THR A 185 5.42 11.13 -8.77
C THR A 185 5.84 11.83 -7.49
N ARG A 186 5.38 11.34 -6.33
CA ARG A 186 5.65 11.95 -5.03
C ARG A 186 5.80 10.90 -3.95
N LEU A 187 6.66 11.18 -2.99
CA LEU A 187 6.81 10.43 -1.74
C LEU A 187 6.90 11.39 -0.56
N ASP A 188 6.12 11.13 0.47
CA ASP A 188 6.25 11.80 1.76
C ASP A 188 6.64 10.77 2.81
N LEU A 189 7.88 10.83 3.27
CA LEU A 189 8.50 9.92 4.23
C LEU A 189 8.87 10.65 5.53
N SER A 190 8.35 11.87 5.72
CA SER A 190 8.69 12.71 6.88
C SER A 190 8.23 12.15 8.23
N SER A 191 7.38 11.13 8.24
CA SER A 191 6.96 10.42 9.45
C SER A 191 7.84 9.22 9.79
N TRP A 192 8.79 8.87 8.93
CA TRP A 192 9.63 7.69 9.13
C TRP A 192 10.76 8.00 10.09
N ASP A 193 10.96 7.11 11.05
CA ASP A 193 12.11 7.13 11.95
C ASP A 193 13.26 6.37 11.27
N GLU A 194 14.29 7.11 10.88
CA GLU A 194 15.48 6.56 10.23
C GLU A 194 16.59 6.14 11.21
N SER A 195 16.37 6.26 12.53
CA SER A 195 17.39 5.94 13.54
C SER A 195 17.86 4.48 13.52
N SER A 196 17.10 3.61 12.86
CA SER A 196 17.40 2.18 12.71
C SER A 196 18.15 1.85 11.41
N PHE A 197 18.31 2.82 10.50
CA PHE A 197 18.94 2.59 9.19
C PHE A 197 20.45 2.84 9.30
N ASP A 198 21.29 1.87 8.87
CA ASP A 198 22.72 2.17 8.69
C ASP A 198 22.88 3.17 7.53
N TYR A 199 23.56 4.27 7.83
CA TYR A 199 23.79 5.37 6.91
C TYR A 199 24.40 4.92 5.57
N TYR A 200 25.29 3.92 5.58
CA TYR A 200 26.12 3.56 4.43
C TYR A 200 25.56 2.42 3.58
N ALA A 201 24.75 1.54 4.15
CA ALA A 201 24.33 0.30 3.49
C ALA A 201 22.82 0.25 3.24
N ASP A 202 22.03 0.72 4.20
CA ASP A 202 20.64 0.29 4.35
C ASP A 202 19.62 1.17 3.62
N ARG A 203 20.08 2.22 2.92
CA ARG A 203 19.24 3.13 2.13
C ARG A 203 19.70 3.22 0.68
N LEU A 204 20.57 2.31 0.25
CA LEU A 204 21.24 2.38 -1.05
C LEU A 204 20.23 2.44 -2.21
N GLY A 205 20.38 3.42 -3.09
CA GLY A 205 19.62 3.54 -4.33
C GLY A 205 18.11 3.52 -4.16
N MET A 206 17.60 4.00 -3.03
CA MET A 206 16.21 3.88 -2.61
C MET A 206 15.20 4.36 -3.66
N PHE A 207 15.56 5.39 -4.43
CA PHE A 207 14.75 6.00 -5.50
C PHE A 207 15.31 5.77 -6.92
N SER A 208 16.23 4.83 -7.07
CA SER A 208 16.98 4.65 -8.31
C SER A 208 16.05 4.19 -9.44
N GLY A 209 16.09 4.91 -10.58
CA GLY A 209 15.23 4.62 -11.73
C GLY A 209 13.80 5.17 -11.66
N ASP A 210 13.46 5.96 -10.64
CA ASP A 210 12.14 6.58 -10.47
C ASP A 210 12.00 7.86 -11.31
N THR A 211 11.98 7.67 -12.62
CA THR A 211 12.13 8.76 -13.60
C THR A 211 10.98 9.77 -13.66
N SER A 212 9.85 9.51 -12.96
CA SER A 212 8.72 10.44 -12.88
C SER A 212 8.59 11.13 -11.51
N LEU A 213 9.48 10.84 -10.54
CA LEU A 213 9.47 11.55 -9.27
C LEU A 213 9.73 13.04 -9.51
N ILE A 214 8.93 13.87 -8.85
CA ILE A 214 9.07 15.33 -8.87
C ILE A 214 9.17 15.93 -7.47
N GLU A 215 8.81 15.18 -6.42
CA GLU A 215 8.92 15.62 -5.03
C GLU A 215 9.17 14.44 -4.09
N ILE A 216 10.13 14.60 -3.18
CA ILE A 216 10.39 13.68 -2.07
C ILE A 216 10.47 14.53 -0.80
N ASN A 217 9.72 14.18 0.23
CA ASN A 217 9.83 14.80 1.54
C ASN A 217 10.51 13.84 2.53
N LEU A 218 11.70 14.23 2.97
CA LEU A 218 12.56 13.53 3.92
C LEU A 218 12.79 14.39 5.18
N THR A 219 11.87 15.30 5.51
CA THR A 219 12.00 16.13 6.71
C THR A 219 12.27 15.25 7.94
N GLY A 220 13.32 15.58 8.69
CA GLY A 220 13.74 14.82 9.88
C GLY A 220 14.80 13.76 9.60
N TRP A 221 15.15 13.51 8.34
CA TRP A 221 16.24 12.62 7.97
C TRP A 221 17.56 13.39 7.93
N GLY A 222 18.61 12.85 8.54
CA GLY A 222 19.99 13.35 8.50
C GLY A 222 20.77 12.85 7.29
N VAL A 223 20.15 12.86 6.11
CA VAL A 223 20.77 12.47 4.84
C VAL A 223 21.42 13.65 4.13
N LYS A 224 22.47 13.40 3.36
CA LYS A 224 23.11 14.35 2.44
C LYS A 224 22.81 13.98 0.99
N LEU A 225 22.78 14.97 0.09
CA LEU A 225 22.54 14.71 -1.35
C LEU A 225 23.64 13.87 -2.00
N THR A 226 24.82 13.83 -1.39
CA THR A 226 25.96 12.98 -1.77
C THR A 226 25.80 11.52 -1.33
N ASP A 227 24.79 11.22 -0.53
CA ASP A 227 24.58 9.88 -0.01
C ASP A 227 24.09 8.94 -1.10
N HIS A 228 24.44 7.68 -0.93
CA HIS A 228 24.02 6.57 -1.79
C HIS A 228 22.50 6.40 -1.88
N THR A 229 21.73 7.03 -0.99
CA THR A 229 20.26 7.09 -1.04
C THR A 229 19.74 7.61 -2.38
N PHE A 230 20.44 8.56 -2.99
CA PHE A 230 20.03 9.21 -4.24
C PHE A 230 20.70 8.61 -5.50
N ASP A 231 21.47 7.54 -5.36
CA ASP A 231 22.17 6.95 -6.51
C ASP A 231 21.20 6.52 -7.61
N GLY A 232 21.39 7.06 -8.82
CA GLY A 232 20.52 6.80 -9.98
C GLY A 232 19.20 7.57 -9.98
N LEU A 233 19.02 8.54 -9.07
CA LEU A 233 17.98 9.56 -9.15
C LEU A 233 18.54 10.82 -9.82
N ASP A 234 17.81 11.40 -10.77
CA ASP A 234 18.14 12.71 -11.33
C ASP A 234 17.67 13.82 -10.37
N THR A 235 18.48 14.10 -9.34
CA THR A 235 18.19 15.08 -8.29
C THR A 235 18.00 16.51 -8.82
N THR A 236 18.37 16.80 -10.07
CA THR A 236 18.13 18.12 -10.70
C THR A 236 16.66 18.34 -11.07
N LYS A 237 15.88 17.26 -11.20
CA LYS A 237 14.46 17.26 -11.59
C LYS A 237 13.50 17.01 -10.43
N VAL A 238 14.02 16.61 -9.27
CA VAL A 238 13.24 16.24 -8.09
C VAL A 238 13.38 17.34 -7.05
N LYS A 239 12.25 17.84 -6.54
CA LYS A 239 12.25 18.70 -5.37
C LYS A 239 12.43 17.82 -4.12
N ILE A 240 13.52 18.01 -3.39
CA ILE A 240 13.78 17.27 -2.16
C ILE A 240 13.60 18.21 -0.98
N ILE A 241 12.75 17.83 -0.02
CA ILE A 241 12.41 18.59 1.19
C ILE A 241 13.05 17.90 2.40
N GLY A 242 13.56 18.67 3.36
CA GLY A 242 14.18 18.13 4.59
C GLY A 242 15.69 18.31 4.68
N PHE A 243 16.29 18.98 3.70
CA PHE A 243 17.70 19.39 3.74
C PHE A 243 17.78 20.80 4.31
N ASP A 244 18.51 20.98 5.41
CA ASP A 244 18.94 22.29 5.85
C ASP A 244 20.12 22.75 4.98
N GLU A 245 20.06 23.99 4.49
CA GLU A 245 21.02 24.54 3.51
C GLU A 245 22.43 24.78 4.10
N ASP A 246 22.65 24.43 5.36
CA ASP A 246 23.91 24.65 6.08
C ASP A 246 24.92 23.49 5.93
N ASP A 247 24.57 22.42 5.20
CA ASP A 247 25.47 21.29 4.89
C ASP A 247 26.32 21.49 3.62
N GLU A 248 26.30 22.68 3.00
CA GLU A 248 27.06 22.95 1.76
C GLU A 248 28.56 23.25 1.97
N ASP A 249 29.04 23.49 3.19
CA ASP A 249 30.45 23.81 3.41
C ASP A 249 30.96 23.20 4.74
N ASP A 250 31.60 22.04 4.66
CA ASP A 250 32.77 21.72 5.48
C ASP A 250 33.64 20.73 4.69
N ASP A 251 34.85 21.20 4.37
CA ASP A 251 35.87 20.67 3.44
C ASP A 251 36.24 19.18 3.58
#